data_AF-A0A2K2TY09-F1
#
_entry.id   AF-A0A2K2TY09-F1
#
_cell.length_a   1.000
_cell.length_b   1.000
_cell.length_c   1.000
_cell.angle_alpha   90.00
_cell.angle_beta   90.00
_cell.angle_gamma   90.00
#
_symmetry.space_group_name_H-M   'P 1'
#
loop_
_entity.id
_entity.type
_entity.pdbx_description
1 polymer ?
#
loop_
_entity_poly.entity_id
_entity_poly.type
_entity_poly.pdbx_seq_one_letter_code
_entity_poly.pdbx_strand_id
1 'polypeptide(L)'
;MYYKVLKDNKVVDILDRIIYVKYQEKNDLILLCGPEEAEAILSSDGNYAWHIEGLYHYKPDNELSSIVEITKHEYNQRKSFGGLTREELIDAYTLELLEGGIL
;
A
#
# COMPACT_ATOMS: atom_id res chain seq x y z
N MET A 1 4.39 -3.71 10.51
CA MET A 1 4.00 -4.49 9.32
C MET A 1 3.75 -3.50 8.20
N TYR A 2 4.05 -3.85 6.96
CA TYR A 2 3.88 -2.98 5.79
C TYR A 2 2.99 -3.69 4.79
N TYR A 3 2.30 -2.94 3.93
CA TYR A 3 1.36 -3.50 2.97
C TYR A 3 1.57 -2.92 1.60
N LYS A 4 1.39 -3.73 0.55
CA LYS A 4 1.27 -3.24 -0.83
C LYS A 4 -0.18 -3.39 -1.28
N VAL A 5 -0.66 -2.36 -1.96
CA VAL A 5 -1.96 -2.37 -2.65
C VAL A 5 -1.71 -2.74 -4.10
N LEU A 6 -2.39 -3.78 -4.55
CA LEU A 6 -2.35 -4.30 -5.91
C LEU A 6 -3.67 -3.96 -6.60
N LYS A 7 -3.61 -3.31 -7.75
CA LYS A 7 -4.74 -3.11 -8.65
C LYS A 7 -4.37 -3.70 -10.01
N ASP A 8 -5.20 -4.60 -10.54
CA ASP A 8 -4.92 -5.31 -11.80
C ASP A 8 -3.52 -5.96 -11.84
N ASN A 9 -3.13 -6.61 -10.74
CA ASN A 9 -1.83 -7.25 -10.57
C ASN A 9 -0.61 -6.30 -10.64
N LYS A 10 -0.85 -4.98 -10.58
CA LYS A 10 0.18 -3.94 -10.48
C LYS A 10 0.15 -3.33 -9.09
N VAL A 11 1.33 -3.06 -8.53
CA VAL A 11 1.40 -2.34 -7.26
C VAL A 11 1.17 -0.87 -7.51
N VAL A 12 0.09 -0.36 -6.93
CA VAL A 12 -0.33 1.04 -7.05
C VAL A 12 0.07 1.85 -5.83
N ASP A 13 0.18 1.23 -4.66
CA ASP A 13 0.47 1.94 -3.42
C ASP A 13 1.13 1.03 -2.37
N ILE A 14 1.76 1.65 -1.38
CA ILE A 14 2.45 0.98 -0.29
C ILE A 14 2.16 1.69 1.02
N LEU A 15 1.61 0.95 1.97
CA LEU A 15 1.09 1.47 3.23
C LEU A 15 1.99 1.02 4.38
N ASP A 16 2.38 1.95 5.27
CA ASP A 16 3.00 1.61 6.56
C ASP A 16 1.98 1.20 7.62
N ARG A 17 0.70 1.54 7.39
CA ARG A 17 -0.43 1.23 8.27
C ARG A 17 -1.71 1.13 7.44
N ILE A 18 -2.64 0.29 7.88
CA ILE A 18 -3.97 0.24 7.28
C ILE A 18 -4.87 1.22 8.03
N ILE A 19 -5.40 2.20 7.31
CA ILE A 19 -6.41 3.12 7.82
C ILE A 19 -7.71 2.81 7.10
N TYR A 20 -8.70 2.38 7.86
CA TYR A 20 -10.03 2.10 7.33
C TYR A 20 -10.83 3.38 7.16
N VAL A 21 -11.46 3.52 6.01
CA VAL A 21 -12.31 4.65 5.68
C VAL A 21 -13.63 4.18 5.07
N LYS A 22 -14.66 5.00 5.25
CA LYS A 22 -15.96 4.86 4.63
C LYS A 22 -16.34 6.10 3.85
N TYR A 23 -17.05 5.90 2.76
CA TYR A 23 -17.46 6.99 1.88
C TYR A 23 -18.88 7.43 2.22
N GLN A 24 -19.04 8.68 2.62
CA GLN A 24 -20.35 9.24 2.92
C GLN A 24 -20.91 9.96 1.68
N GLU A 25 -21.71 9.25 0.87
CA GLU A 25 -22.40 9.80 -0.32
C GLU A 25 -23.21 11.07 0.00
N LYS A 26 -23.76 11.18 1.22
CA LYS A 26 -24.58 12.33 1.63
C LYS A 26 -23.85 13.67 1.62
N ASN A 27 -22.56 13.68 1.94
CA ASN A 27 -21.77 14.89 2.09
C ASN A 27 -20.52 14.90 1.19
N ASP A 28 -20.33 13.84 0.39
CA ASP A 28 -19.13 13.64 -0.44
C ASP A 28 -17.84 13.65 0.40
N LEU A 29 -17.89 13.00 1.57
CA LEU A 29 -16.78 12.99 2.54
C LEU A 29 -16.24 11.58 2.76
N ILE A 30 -14.92 11.48 2.91
CA ILE A 30 -14.22 10.28 3.37
C ILE A 30 -14.08 10.39 4.89
N LEU A 31 -14.62 9.42 5.62
CA LEU A 31 -14.57 9.37 7.08
C LEU A 31 -13.74 8.19 7.55
N LEU A 32 -12.90 8.43 8.56
CA LEU A 32 -12.21 7.37 9.28
C LEU A 32 -13.24 6.50 10.00
N CYS A 33 -13.11 5.17 9.90
CA CYS A 33 -14.05 4.25 10.52
C CYS A 33 -13.35 3.00 11.09
N GLY A 34 -14.11 2.20 11.83
CA GLY A 34 -13.66 0.88 12.27
C GLY A 34 -13.66 -0.14 11.12
N PRO A 35 -13.02 -1.31 11.32
CA PRO A 35 -12.95 -2.35 10.30
C PRO A 35 -14.32 -2.95 9.92
N GLU A 36 -15.30 -2.88 10.81
CA GLU A 36 -16.65 -3.44 10.58
C GLU A 36 -17.49 -2.61 9.61
N GLU A 37 -17.24 -1.30 9.52
CA GLU A 37 -17.97 -0.36 8.66
C GLU A 37 -17.11 0.13 7.47
N ALA A 38 -15.91 -0.42 7.32
CA ALA A 38 -14.96 0.04 6.32
C ALA A 38 -15.41 -0.35 4.91
N GLU A 39 -15.28 0.59 3.98
CA GLU A 39 -15.55 0.39 2.56
C GLU A 39 -14.28 0.44 1.71
N ALA A 40 -13.27 1.14 2.22
CA ALA A 40 -11.98 1.29 1.59
C ALA A 40 -10.87 1.49 2.63
N ILE A 41 -9.63 1.46 2.17
CA ILE A 41 -8.44 1.83 2.94
C ILE A 41 -7.85 3.11 2.39
N LEU A 42 -7.36 3.97 3.26
CA LEU A 42 -6.71 5.21 2.84
C LEU A 42 -5.38 4.90 2.14
N SER A 43 -5.11 5.58 1.02
CA SER A 43 -3.83 5.60 0.33
C SER A 43 -2.72 6.21 1.21
N SER A 44 -1.45 5.87 0.91
CA SER A 44 -0.31 6.42 1.67
C SER A 44 -0.20 7.95 1.55
N ASP A 45 -0.65 8.51 0.42
CA ASP A 45 -0.69 9.95 0.17
C ASP A 45 -1.93 10.65 0.78
N GLY A 46 -2.90 9.89 1.31
CA GLY A 46 -4.13 10.44 1.88
C GLY A 46 -5.12 11.05 0.88
N ASN A 47 -4.79 11.07 -0.42
CA ASN A 47 -5.64 11.63 -1.47
C ASN A 47 -6.67 10.65 -2.04
N TYR A 48 -6.39 9.35 -1.94
CA TYR A 48 -7.23 8.30 -2.54
C TYR A 48 -7.62 7.26 -1.50
N ALA A 49 -8.72 6.57 -1.76
CA ALA A 49 -9.14 5.42 -0.97
C ALA A 49 -9.18 4.19 -1.89
N TRP A 50 -8.52 3.11 -1.48
CA TRP A 50 -8.47 1.86 -2.21
C TRP A 50 -9.55 0.92 -1.71
N HIS A 51 -10.40 0.44 -2.60
CA HIS A 51 -11.39 -0.57 -2.26
C HIS A 51 -10.73 -1.94 -2.25
N ILE A 52 -10.83 -2.65 -1.11
CA ILE A 52 -10.24 -3.99 -0.95
C ILE A 52 -11.32 -5.07 -0.84
N GLU A 53 -11.02 -6.23 -1.41
CA GLU A 53 -11.88 -7.42 -1.29
C GLU A 53 -11.97 -7.88 0.17
N GLY A 54 -13.18 -8.16 0.67
CA GLY A 54 -13.42 -8.62 2.04
C GLY A 54 -14.00 -7.56 2.99
N LEU A 55 -14.20 -6.32 2.51
CA LEU A 55 -14.92 -5.29 3.25
C LEU A 55 -16.44 -5.45 3.09
N TYR A 56 -17.16 -5.49 4.22
CA TYR A 56 -18.58 -5.89 4.30
C TYR A 56 -19.55 -4.93 3.59
N HIS A 57 -19.14 -3.70 3.30
CA HIS A 57 -19.96 -2.66 2.66
C HIS A 57 -19.58 -2.38 1.19
N TYR A 58 -18.99 -3.35 0.52
CA TYR A 58 -18.55 -3.17 -0.85
C TYR A 58 -19.71 -3.12 -1.86
N LYS A 59 -19.86 -2.02 -2.63
CA LYS A 59 -20.65 -2.00 -3.87
C LYS A 59 -19.83 -2.75 -4.95
N PRO A 60 -20.38 -3.79 -5.60
CA PRO A 60 -19.65 -4.68 -6.51
C PRO A 60 -19.11 -4.04 -7.80
N ASP A 61 -19.40 -2.75 -8.05
CA ASP A 61 -19.11 -2.06 -9.32
C ASP A 61 -17.75 -1.34 -9.34
N ASN A 62 -17.06 -1.22 -8.19
CA ASN A 62 -15.76 -0.55 -8.14
C ASN A 62 -14.61 -1.49 -8.55
N GLU A 63 -13.46 -0.92 -8.89
CA GLU A 63 -12.27 -1.69 -9.22
C GLU A 63 -11.65 -2.26 -7.93
N LEU A 64 -11.74 -3.59 -7.74
CA LEU A 64 -11.18 -4.28 -6.58
C LEU A 64 -9.65 -4.21 -6.57
N SER A 65 -9.11 -3.79 -5.42
CA SER A 65 -7.69 -3.85 -5.12
C SER A 65 -7.42 -4.97 -4.12
N SER A 66 -6.28 -5.64 -4.22
CA SER A 66 -5.84 -6.64 -3.24
C SER A 66 -4.76 -6.04 -2.35
N ILE A 67 -4.85 -6.26 -1.05
CA ILE A 67 -3.79 -5.88 -0.11
C ILE A 67 -2.95 -7.10 0.25
N VAL A 68 -1.63 -6.96 0.15
CA VAL A 68 -0.68 -8.03 0.49
C VAL A 68 0.32 -7.48 1.50
N GLU A 69 0.53 -8.20 2.60
CA GLU A 69 1.56 -7.86 3.56
C GLU A 69 2.95 -8.02 2.93
N ILE A 70 3.82 -7.05 3.18
CA ILE A 70 5.20 -7.03 2.70
C ILE A 70 6.17 -6.81 3.85
N THR A 71 7.40 -7.26 3.64
CA THR A 71 8.50 -7.05 4.58
C THR A 71 9.01 -5.60 4.52
N LYS A 72 9.62 -5.14 5.61
CA LYS A 72 10.30 -3.83 5.69
C LYS A 72 11.32 -3.61 4.56
N HIS A 73 12.01 -4.66 4.11
CA HIS A 73 12.92 -4.59 2.96
C HIS A 73 12.20 -4.22 1.66
N GLU A 74 11.08 -4.88 1.32
CA GLU A 74 10.28 -4.50 0.13
C GLU A 74 9.75 -3.07 0.22
N TYR A 75 9.29 -2.65 1.41
CA TYR A 75 8.83 -1.28 1.67
C TYR A 75 9.96 -0.27 1.44
N ASN A 76 11.11 -0.49 2.07
CA ASN A 76 12.27 0.39 1.96
C ASN A 76 12.84 0.41 0.56
N GLN A 77 12.90 -0.74 -0.13
CA GLN A 77 13.30 -0.79 -1.53
C GLN A 77 12.41 0.17 -2.30
N ARG A 78 11.09 -0.05 -2.38
CA ARG A 78 10.23 0.78 -3.24
C ARG A 78 10.17 2.24 -2.85
N LYS A 79 10.20 2.55 -1.55
CA LYS A 79 10.25 3.94 -1.07
C LYS A 79 11.56 4.61 -1.47
N SER A 80 12.66 3.87 -1.44
CA SER A 80 13.98 4.35 -1.88
C SER A 80 14.08 4.42 -3.42
N PHE A 81 13.48 3.48 -4.17
CA PHE A 81 13.38 3.51 -5.63
C PHE A 81 12.65 4.76 -6.15
N GLY A 82 11.77 5.38 -5.34
CA GLY A 82 11.12 6.65 -5.67
C GLY A 82 12.03 7.88 -5.63
N GLY A 83 13.25 7.76 -5.07
CA GLY A 83 14.21 8.87 -4.93
C GLY A 83 15.67 8.55 -5.28
N LEU A 84 16.05 7.28 -5.39
CA LEU A 84 17.41 6.84 -5.70
C LEU A 84 17.61 6.62 -7.20
N THR A 85 18.78 7.04 -7.68
CA THR A 85 19.23 6.75 -9.05
C THR A 85 19.60 5.26 -9.21
N ARG A 86 19.69 4.77 -10.45
CA ARG A 86 20.03 3.37 -10.76
C ARG A 86 21.32 2.89 -10.08
N GLU A 87 22.26 3.80 -9.83
CA GLU A 87 23.55 3.51 -9.20
C GLU A 87 23.43 3.27 -7.70
N GLU A 88 22.70 4.13 -6.98
CA GLU A 88 22.47 3.97 -5.54
C GLU A 88 21.68 2.69 -5.22
N LEU A 89 20.91 2.22 -6.18
CA LEU A 89 20.23 0.94 -6.15
C LEU A 89 21.16 -0.26 -6.20
N ILE A 90 22.13 -0.21 -7.10
CA ILE A 90 23.16 -1.24 -7.20
C ILE A 90 23.97 -1.22 -5.91
N ASP A 91 24.35 -0.05 -5.40
CA ASP A 91 25.14 0.07 -4.17
C ASP A 91 24.39 -0.47 -2.94
N ALA A 92 23.12 -0.13 -2.75
CA ALA A 92 22.32 -0.63 -1.62
C ALA A 92 22.18 -2.16 -1.65
N TYR A 93 21.96 -2.73 -2.84
CA TYR A 93 21.87 -4.19 -3.02
C TYR A 93 23.23 -4.87 -2.83
N THR A 94 24.32 -4.25 -3.28
CA THR A 94 25.68 -4.76 -3.09
C THR A 94 26.06 -4.75 -1.62
N LEU A 95 25.65 -3.71 -0.88
CA LEU A 95 25.88 -3.59 0.56
C LEU A 95 25.15 -4.69 1.35
N GLU A 96 23.88 -4.96 1.01
CA GLU A 96 23.11 -6.07 1.61
C GLU A 96 23.80 -7.43 1.39
N LEU A 97 24.32 -7.68 0.19
CA LEU A 97 25.00 -8.94 -0.12
C LEU A 97 26.35 -9.08 0.62
N LEU A 98 27.06 -7.96 0.81
CA LEU A 98 28.31 -7.91 1.58
C LEU A 98 28.06 -8.14 3.07
N GLU A 99 27.06 -7.50 3.67
CA GLU A 99 26.70 -7.70 5.08
C GLU A 99 26.15 -9.11 5.32
N GLY A 100 25.46 -9.69 4.33
CA GLY A 100 25.02 -11.08 4.36
C GLY A 100 26.14 -12.12 4.21
N GLY A 101 27.38 -11.70 3.93
CA GLY A 101 28.53 -12.59 3.74
C GLY A 101 28.43 -13.49 2.50
N ILE A 102 27.67 -13.06 1.50
CA ILE A 102 27.40 -13.82 0.26
C ILE A 102 28.46 -13.49 -0.82
N LEU A 103 29.21 -12.41 -0.63
CA LEU A 103 30.20 -11.85 -1.56
C LEU A 103 31.64 -11.95 -1.02
#